data_AF-J7M832-F1
#
_entry.id   AF-J7M832-F1
#
_cell.length_a   1.000
_cell.length_b   1.000
_cell.length_c   1.000
_cell.angle_alpha   90.00
_cell.angle_beta   90.00
_cell.angle_gamma   90.00
#
_symmetry.space_group_name_H-M   'P 1'
#
loop_
_entity.id
_entity.type
_entity.pdbx_description
1 polymer ?
#
loop_
_entity_poly.entity_id
_entity_poly.type
_entity_poly.pdbx_seq_one_letter_code
_entity_poly.pdbx_strand_id
1 'polypeptide(L)'
;DADGSFGTPPGYGCAADRAEEQRRHQDGLPYIDDSPSSSPHLSSKGRGSRDALVSGALESTKASELDLEKGLEMRKWVLSGILASEETYLSHLEALLLPMKPLKAAATTSQPVLTSQQIETIFFKVPELYEIHKEFYDGLFPRVQQWSHQQRVGDLFQKLVSADSSASMNSGVLLVRPSRLSSSGTPMLAGVSEYEL
;
A
#
# COMPACT_ATOMS: atom_id res chain seq x y z
N ASP A 1 43.46 14.98 39.19
CA ASP A 1 43.24 13.79 38.35
C ASP A 1 41.89 13.17 38.72
N ALA A 2 40.81 13.35 37.94
CA ALA A 2 40.48 12.71 36.64
C ALA A 2 40.30 11.17 36.81
N ASP A 3 39.24 10.47 36.39
CA ASP A 3 38.12 10.76 35.47
C ASP A 3 37.02 9.66 35.61
N GLY A 4 35.80 9.93 35.12
CA GLY A 4 34.88 8.93 34.56
C GLY A 4 33.64 8.51 35.37
N SER A 5 32.50 9.18 35.20
CA SER A 5 31.17 8.57 35.47
C SER A 5 30.13 9.00 34.43
N PHE A 6 29.36 8.00 34.00
CA PHE A 6 28.47 7.97 32.84
C PHE A 6 27.25 8.90 32.96
N GLY A 7 26.93 9.62 31.88
CA GLY A 7 25.69 10.37 31.73
C GLY A 7 24.62 9.58 30.95
N THR A 8 23.37 9.64 31.42
CA THR A 8 22.16 9.32 30.65
C THR A 8 21.07 10.32 31.06
N PRO A 9 20.34 10.97 30.13
CA PRO A 9 19.23 11.87 30.47
C PRO A 9 17.87 11.14 30.53
N PRO A 10 16.91 11.63 31.34
CA PRO A 10 15.59 11.02 31.49
C PRO A 10 14.56 11.51 30.47
N GLY A 11 13.64 10.62 30.11
CA GLY A 11 12.54 10.84 29.18
C GLY A 11 11.49 11.83 29.67
N TYR A 12 10.92 12.57 28.73
CA TYR A 12 9.84 13.52 28.93
C TYR A 12 8.50 12.87 28.52
N GLY A 13 7.64 12.62 29.52
CA GLY A 13 6.21 12.37 29.33
C GLY A 13 5.44 13.66 29.62
N CYS A 14 4.56 14.07 28.71
CA CYS A 14 3.66 15.20 28.91
C CYS A 14 2.55 14.83 29.90
N ALA A 15 2.32 15.74 30.85
CA ALA A 15 1.33 15.64 31.91
C ALA A 15 -0.11 15.69 31.36
N ALA A 16 -0.93 14.73 31.78
CA ALA A 16 -2.38 14.83 31.77
C ALA A 16 -2.82 15.26 33.16
N ASP A 17 -3.34 16.49 33.28
CA ASP A 17 -4.01 16.94 34.50
C ASP A 17 -5.52 16.65 34.42
N ARG A 18 -6.06 16.43 35.60
CA ARG A 18 -7.25 15.65 35.95
C ARG A 18 -8.39 16.58 36.32
N ALA A 19 -9.63 16.21 35.97
CA ALA A 19 -10.80 16.14 36.87
C ALA A 19 -12.13 16.54 36.20
N GLU A 20 -13.08 15.60 36.29
CA GLU A 20 -14.52 15.78 36.16
C GLU A 20 -15.08 16.69 37.27
N GLU A 21 -16.12 17.49 37.01
CA GLU A 21 -17.50 17.15 37.42
C GLU A 21 -18.47 18.31 37.14
N GLN A 22 -19.62 17.90 36.64
CA GLN A 22 -20.83 18.60 36.26
C GLN A 22 -21.53 19.34 37.41
N ARG A 23 -21.85 20.65 37.25
CA ARG A 23 -23.09 21.27 37.80
C ARG A 23 -23.37 22.72 37.34
N ARG A 24 -24.36 22.83 36.45
CA ARG A 24 -25.56 23.71 36.50
C ARG A 24 -25.45 25.24 36.34
N HIS A 25 -26.36 25.71 35.46
CA HIS A 25 -27.02 27.03 35.33
C HIS A 25 -26.28 28.04 34.45
N GLN A 26 -26.72 28.16 33.18
CA GLN A 26 -27.66 29.17 32.68
C GLN A 26 -27.10 30.59 32.88
N ASP A 27 -26.56 31.19 31.81
CA ASP A 27 -26.97 32.51 31.31
C ASP A 27 -26.16 32.95 30.06
N GLY A 28 -26.90 33.28 28.99
CA GLY A 28 -26.55 34.28 27.95
C GLY A 28 -25.35 34.04 27.04
N LEU A 29 -25.51 33.27 25.95
CA LEU A 29 -24.59 33.33 24.80
C LEU A 29 -25.13 34.29 23.73
N PRO A 30 -24.35 35.28 23.24
CA PRO A 30 -24.67 35.98 22.01
C PRO A 30 -24.37 35.04 20.84
N TYR A 31 -25.42 34.49 20.25
CA TYR A 31 -25.34 33.75 19.00
C TYR A 31 -24.99 34.74 17.87
N ILE A 32 -23.76 34.68 17.36
CA ILE A 32 -23.43 35.35 16.09
C ILE A 32 -23.93 34.42 14.99
N ASP A 33 -25.08 34.77 14.44
CA ASP A 33 -25.62 34.21 13.20
C ASP A 33 -24.90 34.88 12.03
N ASP A 34 -23.81 34.28 11.53
CA ASP A 34 -23.26 34.62 10.22
C ASP A 34 -23.69 33.55 9.21
N SER A 35 -25.01 33.48 8.99
CA SER A 35 -25.61 32.72 7.91
C SER A 35 -25.77 33.63 6.68
N PRO A 36 -25.09 33.38 5.54
CA PRO A 36 -25.41 34.10 4.31
C PRO A 36 -26.75 33.61 3.78
N SER A 37 -27.81 34.42 3.96
CA SER A 37 -29.11 34.20 3.31
C SER A 37 -28.95 34.31 1.79
N SER A 38 -28.92 33.16 1.11
CA SER A 38 -29.09 33.11 -0.35
C SER A 38 -30.51 32.68 -0.66
N SER A 39 -31.40 33.67 -0.80
CA SER A 39 -32.74 33.46 -1.36
C SER A 39 -32.72 33.78 -2.86
N PRO A 40 -33.08 32.83 -3.76
CA PRO A 40 -33.18 33.12 -5.17
C PRO A 40 -34.51 33.86 -5.45
N HIS A 41 -34.42 35.14 -5.83
CA HIS A 41 -35.58 35.89 -6.32
C HIS A 41 -35.89 35.47 -7.75
N LEU A 42 -37.07 34.87 -7.93
CA LEU A 42 -37.64 34.53 -9.22
C LEU A 42 -38.27 35.82 -9.81
N SER A 43 -37.56 36.50 -10.69
CA SER A 43 -38.13 37.62 -11.45
C SER A 43 -38.48 37.15 -12.86
N SER A 44 -39.76 37.32 -13.22
CA SER A 44 -40.33 36.85 -14.48
C SER A 44 -40.55 38.01 -15.45
N LYS A 45 -40.18 37.74 -16.71
CA LYS A 45 -40.69 38.32 -17.97
C LYS A 45 -40.25 39.76 -18.35
N GLY A 46 -39.53 39.84 -19.48
CA GLY A 46 -39.43 41.05 -20.29
C GLY A 46 -38.89 40.73 -21.68
N ARG A 47 -39.74 40.77 -22.71
CA ARG A 47 -39.38 40.61 -24.12
C ARG A 47 -38.44 41.74 -24.54
N GLY A 48 -37.45 41.44 -25.38
CA GLY A 48 -36.86 42.49 -26.22
C GLY A 48 -35.49 42.17 -26.77
N SER A 49 -35.43 42.18 -28.11
CA SER A 49 -34.27 42.56 -28.91
C SER A 49 -33.22 41.50 -29.19
N ARG A 50 -33.03 41.32 -30.51
CA ARG A 50 -31.95 40.59 -31.16
C ARG A 50 -30.59 41.17 -30.76
N ASP A 51 -29.57 40.33 -31.01
CA ASP A 51 -28.13 40.62 -31.02
C ASP A 51 -27.36 40.42 -29.70
N ALA A 52 -27.14 39.15 -29.31
CA ALA A 52 -25.96 38.71 -28.54
C ALA A 52 -25.83 37.17 -28.48
N LEU A 53 -25.78 36.47 -29.61
CA LEU A 53 -25.50 35.00 -29.63
C LEU A 53 -24.02 34.67 -29.87
N VAL A 54 -23.11 35.62 -29.68
CA VAL A 54 -21.65 35.45 -29.91
C VAL A 54 -20.84 35.68 -28.62
N SER A 55 -21.42 35.48 -27.43
CA SER A 55 -20.65 35.54 -26.16
C SER A 55 -20.72 34.26 -25.33
N GLY A 56 -21.84 33.52 -25.35
CA GLY A 56 -21.98 32.29 -24.55
C GLY A 56 -21.20 31.08 -25.08
N ALA A 57 -20.89 31.04 -26.38
CA ALA A 57 -20.13 29.93 -26.96
C ALA A 57 -18.64 29.97 -26.55
N LEU A 58 -18.06 31.16 -26.39
CA LEU A 58 -16.64 31.33 -26.03
C LEU A 58 -16.36 31.06 -24.55
N GLU A 59 -17.33 31.34 -23.66
CA GLU A 59 -17.22 30.97 -22.24
C GLU A 59 -17.34 29.47 -22.02
N SER A 60 -18.22 28.78 -22.75
CA SER A 60 -18.34 27.32 -22.66
C SER A 60 -17.07 26.60 -23.09
N THR A 61 -16.36 27.09 -24.10
CA THR A 61 -15.08 26.49 -24.54
C THR A 61 -13.97 26.75 -23.52
N LYS A 62 -13.87 27.96 -22.95
CA LYS A 62 -12.88 28.29 -21.93
C LYS A 62 -13.10 27.53 -20.62
N ALA A 63 -14.34 27.38 -20.17
CA ALA A 63 -14.66 26.59 -18.98
C ALA A 63 -14.28 25.11 -19.15
N SER A 64 -14.49 24.54 -20.35
CA SER A 64 -14.09 23.15 -20.65
C SER A 64 -12.57 22.97 -20.73
N GLU A 65 -11.84 23.97 -21.20
CA GLU A 65 -10.38 23.93 -21.28
C GLU A 65 -9.73 23.95 -19.89
N LEU A 66 -10.25 24.77 -18.98
CA LEU A 66 -9.80 24.80 -17.58
C LEU A 66 -10.08 23.49 -16.83
N ASP A 67 -11.22 22.84 -17.10
CA ASP A 67 -11.56 21.55 -16.50
C ASP A 67 -10.64 20.41 -17.00
N LEU A 68 -10.27 20.43 -18.28
CA LEU A 68 -9.29 19.50 -18.86
C LEU A 68 -7.89 19.69 -18.26
N GLU A 69 -7.46 20.94 -18.07
CA GLU A 69 -6.16 21.25 -17.46
C GLU A 69 -6.11 20.74 -16.02
N LYS A 70 -7.16 21.00 -15.23
CA LYS A 70 -7.29 20.47 -13.86
C LYS A 70 -7.26 18.94 -13.86
N GLY A 71 -7.97 18.30 -14.78
CA GLY A 71 -7.95 16.83 -14.92
C GLY A 71 -6.56 16.29 -15.24
N LEU A 72 -5.78 17.01 -16.04
CA LEU A 72 -4.41 16.65 -16.39
C LEU A 72 -3.45 16.79 -15.20
N GLU A 73 -3.58 17.85 -14.42
CA GLU A 73 -2.83 18.08 -13.19
C GLU A 73 -3.16 17.04 -12.13
N MET A 74 -4.45 16.75 -11.92
CA MET A 74 -4.91 15.68 -11.03
C MET A 74 -4.33 14.33 -11.45
N ARG A 75 -4.35 14.02 -12.75
CA ARG A 75 -3.77 12.78 -13.27
C ARG A 75 -2.26 12.70 -12.99
N LYS A 76 -1.51 13.78 -13.22
CA LYS A 76 -0.08 13.82 -12.89
C LYS A 76 0.15 13.60 -11.40
N TRP A 77 -0.63 14.27 -10.55
CA TRP A 77 -0.53 14.16 -9.10
C TRP A 77 -0.76 12.72 -8.61
N VAL A 78 -1.81 12.06 -9.12
CA VAL A 78 -2.09 10.65 -8.81
C VAL A 78 -0.94 9.75 -9.25
N LEU A 79 -0.41 9.92 -10.46
CA LEU A 79 0.69 9.09 -10.96
C LEU A 79 1.99 9.32 -10.20
N SER A 80 2.28 10.55 -9.77
CA SER A 80 3.40 10.84 -8.85
C SER A 80 3.22 10.13 -7.51
N GLY A 81 2.00 10.07 -6.99
CA GLY A 81 1.69 9.33 -5.76
C GLY A 81 1.92 7.82 -5.92
N ILE A 82 1.48 7.25 -7.04
CA ILE A 82 1.74 5.84 -7.38
C ILE A 82 3.24 5.58 -7.44
N LEU A 83 3.99 6.42 -8.16
CA LEU A 83 5.44 6.31 -8.30
C LEU A 83 6.16 6.35 -6.94
N ALA A 84 5.79 7.28 -6.05
CA ALA A 84 6.38 7.36 -4.71
C ALA A 84 6.06 6.12 -3.85
N SER A 85 4.83 5.60 -3.97
CA SER A 85 4.46 4.36 -3.28
C SER A 85 5.22 3.16 -3.82
N GLU A 86 5.47 3.13 -5.13
CA GLU A 86 6.20 2.07 -5.82
C GLU A 86 7.70 2.07 -5.45
N GLU A 87 8.32 3.25 -5.35
CA GLU A 87 9.69 3.41 -4.85
C GLU A 87 9.83 2.81 -3.44
N THR A 88 8.88 3.12 -2.55
CA THR A 88 8.87 2.57 -1.18
C THR A 88 8.65 1.06 -1.19
N TYR A 89 7.75 0.56 -2.04
CA TYR A 89 7.46 -0.86 -2.17
C TYR A 89 8.69 -1.66 -2.66
N LEU A 90 9.38 -1.15 -3.69
CA LEU A 90 10.62 -1.73 -4.20
C LEU A 90 11.72 -1.77 -3.16
N SER A 91 11.87 -0.70 -2.36
CA SER A 91 12.81 -0.68 -1.23
C SER A 91 12.54 -1.82 -0.24
N HIS A 92 11.28 -2.07 0.11
CA HIS A 92 10.92 -3.19 0.98
C HIS A 92 11.19 -4.56 0.33
N LEU A 93 10.90 -4.73 -0.96
CA LEU A 93 11.21 -5.97 -1.67
C LEU A 93 12.73 -6.22 -1.74
N GLU A 94 13.53 -5.20 -2.00
CA GLU A 94 14.99 -5.29 -1.98
C GLU A 94 15.52 -5.68 -0.60
N ALA A 95 14.93 -5.13 0.47
CA ALA A 95 15.25 -5.51 1.84
C ALA A 95 14.96 -6.99 2.14
N LEU A 96 13.95 -7.60 1.50
CA LEU A 96 13.69 -9.04 1.60
C LEU A 96 14.65 -9.87 0.75
N LEU A 97 15.12 -9.35 -0.38
CA LEU A 97 16.08 -10.04 -1.26
C LEU A 97 17.50 -10.11 -0.68
N LEU A 98 17.88 -9.11 0.12
CA LEU A 98 19.18 -9.02 0.80
C LEU A 98 19.52 -10.28 1.64
N PRO A 99 18.69 -10.71 2.62
CA PRO A 99 18.96 -11.92 3.40
C PRO A 99 18.81 -13.20 2.59
N MET A 100 18.04 -13.20 1.49
CA MET A 100 17.81 -14.40 0.69
C MET A 100 19.12 -14.95 0.08
N LYS A 101 20.01 -14.09 -0.43
CA LYS A 101 21.28 -14.51 -1.06
C LYS A 101 22.19 -15.31 -0.11
N PRO A 102 22.57 -14.80 1.08
CA PRO A 102 23.39 -15.56 2.02
C PRO A 102 22.65 -16.79 2.58
N LEU A 103 21.32 -16.73 2.77
CA LEU A 103 20.56 -17.91 3.21
C LEU A 103 20.61 -19.04 2.16
N LYS A 104 20.44 -18.73 0.87
CA LYS A 104 20.58 -19.72 -0.21
C LYS A 104 21.99 -20.31 -0.27
N ALA A 105 23.02 -19.50 -0.08
CA ALA A 105 24.41 -19.99 -0.02
C ALA A 105 24.67 -20.87 1.22
N ALA A 106 24.12 -20.50 2.38
CA ALA A 106 24.26 -21.27 3.61
C ALA A 106 23.55 -22.63 3.54
N ALA A 107 22.45 -22.73 2.78
CA ALA A 107 21.68 -23.95 2.60
C ALA A 107 22.46 -25.10 1.92
N THR A 108 23.55 -24.79 1.19
CA THR A 108 24.41 -25.80 0.54
C THR A 108 25.59 -26.25 1.42
N THR A 109 25.68 -25.74 2.65
CA THR A 109 26.73 -26.13 3.60
C THR A 109 26.34 -27.40 4.34
N SER A 110 27.30 -28.00 5.05
CA SER A 110 27.07 -29.24 5.82
C SER A 110 26.16 -29.06 7.04
N GLN A 111 25.89 -27.83 7.48
CA GLN A 111 25.06 -27.52 8.66
C GLN A 111 24.15 -26.32 8.41
N PRO A 112 23.12 -26.46 7.55
CA PRO A 112 22.23 -25.36 7.25
C PRO A 112 21.21 -25.15 8.37
N VAL A 113 20.98 -23.89 8.77
CA VAL A 113 19.91 -23.52 9.72
C VAL A 113 18.53 -23.64 9.07
N LEU A 114 18.44 -23.32 7.77
CA LEU A 114 17.25 -23.47 6.95
C LEU A 114 17.60 -24.28 5.70
N THR A 115 16.71 -25.20 5.32
CA THR A 115 16.86 -25.96 4.07
C THR A 115 16.53 -25.08 2.86
N SER A 116 17.03 -25.43 1.68
CA SER A 116 16.71 -24.72 0.43
C SER A 116 15.19 -24.63 0.20
N GLN A 117 14.45 -25.72 0.49
CA GLN A 117 13.00 -25.75 0.34
C GLN A 117 12.29 -24.76 1.30
N GLN A 118 12.75 -24.64 2.54
CA GLN A 118 12.20 -23.66 3.48
C GLN A 118 12.44 -22.23 2.97
N ILE A 119 13.64 -21.96 2.47
CA ILE A 119 13.99 -20.64 1.90
C ILE A 119 13.13 -20.34 0.68
N GLU A 120 12.95 -21.29 -0.22
CA GLU A 120 12.07 -21.14 -1.40
C GLU A 120 10.62 -20.89 -1.01
N THR A 121 10.14 -21.52 0.07
CA THR A 121 8.79 -21.30 0.60
C THR A 121 8.64 -19.91 1.20
N ILE A 122 9.63 -19.44 1.97
CA ILE A 122 9.61 -18.13 2.64
C ILE A 122 9.71 -16.99 1.62
N PHE A 123 10.62 -17.09 0.65
CA PHE A 123 10.88 -16.05 -0.35
C PHE A 123 10.19 -16.32 -1.68
N PHE A 124 9.13 -17.13 -1.68
CA PHE A 124 8.42 -17.51 -2.89
C PHE A 124 7.97 -16.26 -3.65
N LYS A 125 8.36 -16.17 -4.93
CA LYS A 125 8.05 -15.08 -5.86
C LYS A 125 8.54 -13.68 -5.50
N VAL A 126 9.25 -13.49 -4.38
CA VAL A 126 9.76 -12.17 -4.00
C VAL A 126 10.68 -11.57 -5.09
N PRO A 127 11.63 -12.33 -5.69
CA PRO A 127 12.46 -11.82 -6.78
C PRO A 127 11.66 -11.44 -8.03
N GLU A 128 10.74 -12.30 -8.45
CA GLU A 128 9.92 -12.08 -9.64
C GLU A 128 9.00 -10.86 -9.46
N LEU A 129 8.44 -10.71 -8.26
CA LEU A 129 7.61 -9.56 -7.91
C LEU A 129 8.40 -8.26 -7.95
N TYR A 130 9.64 -8.26 -7.44
CA TYR A 130 10.55 -7.12 -7.53
C TYR A 130 10.77 -6.70 -8.99
N GLU A 131 11.10 -7.65 -9.87
CA GLU A 131 11.38 -7.34 -11.28
C GLU A 131 10.15 -6.76 -12.01
N ILE A 132 8.98 -7.36 -11.81
CA ILE A 132 7.72 -6.89 -12.44
C ILE A 132 7.42 -5.45 -12.02
N HIS A 133 7.52 -5.16 -10.73
CA HIS A 133 7.25 -3.85 -10.17
C HIS A 133 8.35 -2.83 -10.52
N LYS A 134 9.60 -3.28 -10.61
CA LYS A 134 10.73 -2.46 -11.05
C LYS A 134 10.55 -2.02 -12.49
N GLU A 135 10.15 -2.93 -13.38
CA GLU A 135 9.85 -2.61 -14.77
C GLU A 135 8.70 -1.59 -14.88
N PHE A 136 7.65 -1.73 -14.07
CA PHE A 136 6.55 -0.77 -14.02
C PHE A 136 7.02 0.61 -13.56
N TYR A 137 7.80 0.68 -12.46
CA TYR A 137 8.37 1.92 -11.94
C TYR A 137 9.26 2.62 -12.98
N ASP A 138 10.22 1.90 -13.55
CA ASP A 138 11.18 2.42 -14.52
C ASP A 138 10.47 2.90 -15.80
N GLY A 139 9.36 2.25 -16.19
CA GLY A 139 8.51 2.68 -17.30
C GLY A 139 7.65 3.91 -16.99
N LEU A 140 7.15 4.04 -15.76
CA LEU A 140 6.27 5.13 -15.34
C LEU A 140 7.05 6.42 -15.06
N PHE A 141 8.23 6.31 -14.42
CA PHE A 141 9.07 7.45 -14.01
C PHE A 141 9.32 8.49 -15.10
N PRO A 142 9.89 8.14 -16.28
CA PRO A 142 10.15 9.12 -17.32
C PRO A 142 8.86 9.75 -17.86
N ARG A 143 7.73 9.02 -17.84
CA ARG A 143 6.45 9.52 -18.34
C ARG A 143 5.83 10.57 -17.43
N VAL A 144 6.01 10.45 -16.12
CA VAL A 144 5.57 11.43 -15.12
C VAL A 144 6.49 12.65 -15.09
N GLN A 145 7.81 12.45 -15.26
CA GLN A 145 8.79 13.54 -15.36
C GLN A 145 8.55 14.41 -16.60
N GLN A 146 8.35 13.78 -17.76
CA GLN A 146 8.09 14.46 -19.04
C GLN A 146 6.58 14.46 -19.33
N TRP A 147 5.84 15.26 -18.57
CA TRP A 147 4.38 15.30 -18.63
C TRP A 147 3.84 16.12 -19.81
N SER A 148 2.79 15.61 -20.48
CA SER A 148 2.07 16.29 -21.57
C SER A 148 0.66 15.72 -21.76
N HIS A 149 -0.21 16.42 -22.50
CA HIS A 149 -1.57 15.97 -22.81
C HIS A 149 -1.61 14.67 -23.62
N GLN A 150 -0.60 14.42 -24.44
CA GLN A 150 -0.50 13.23 -25.28
C GLN A 150 0.05 12.02 -24.52
N GLN A 151 0.52 12.22 -23.28
CA GLN A 151 1.15 11.16 -22.51
C GLN A 151 0.16 10.05 -22.16
N ARG A 152 0.53 8.81 -22.49
CA ARG A 152 -0.25 7.60 -22.19
C ARG A 152 0.52 6.75 -21.20
N VAL A 153 -0.18 6.16 -20.24
CA VAL A 153 0.42 5.29 -19.23
C VAL A 153 -0.34 3.97 -19.07
N GLY A 154 -1.51 3.83 -19.69
CA GLY A 154 -2.40 2.67 -19.50
C GLY A 154 -1.78 1.35 -19.94
N ASP A 155 -0.88 1.38 -20.93
CA ASP A 155 -0.09 0.23 -21.36
C ASP A 155 0.80 -0.35 -20.25
N LEU A 156 1.33 0.51 -19.36
CA LEU A 156 2.13 0.07 -18.21
C LEU A 156 1.28 -0.70 -17.21
N PHE A 157 0.09 -0.20 -16.88
CA PHE A 157 -0.85 -0.86 -15.98
C PHE A 157 -1.37 -2.18 -16.58
N GLN A 158 -1.65 -2.21 -17.88
CA GLN A 158 -2.07 -3.42 -18.57
C GLN A 158 -0.97 -4.49 -18.56
N LYS A 159 0.29 -4.08 -18.78
CA LYS A 159 1.45 -4.98 -18.68
C LYS A 159 1.58 -5.52 -17.25
N LEU A 160 1.48 -4.66 -16.23
CA LEU A 160 1.59 -5.05 -14.81
C LEU A 160 0.59 -6.16 -14.45
N VAL A 161 -0.68 -6.02 -14.84
CA VAL A 161 -1.74 -7.03 -14.60
C VAL A 161 -1.46 -8.34 -15.36
N SER A 162 -0.93 -8.24 -16.58
CA SER A 162 -0.63 -9.42 -17.41
C SER A 162 0.58 -10.20 -16.89
N ALA A 163 1.59 -9.51 -16.36
CA ALA A 163 2.80 -10.10 -15.82
C ALA A 163 2.51 -10.97 -14.59
N ASP A 164 1.71 -10.46 -13.65
CA ASP A 164 1.32 -11.19 -12.43
C ASP A 164 0.52 -12.48 -12.75
N SER A 165 -0.35 -12.40 -13.77
CA SER A 165 -1.11 -13.55 -14.27
C SER A 165 -0.23 -14.64 -14.86
N SER A 166 0.83 -14.27 -15.59
CA SER A 166 1.76 -15.23 -16.19
C SER A 166 2.67 -15.91 -15.14
N ALA A 167 3.05 -15.19 -14.09
CA ALA A 167 3.81 -15.76 -12.97
C ALA A 167 2.98 -16.81 -12.20
N SER A 168 1.65 -16.69 -12.18
CA SER A 168 0.72 -17.65 -11.56
C SER A 168 0.70 -19.02 -12.27
N MET A 169 0.85 -19.05 -13.61
CA MET A 169 0.77 -20.29 -14.39
C MET A 169 1.97 -21.23 -14.25
N ASN A 170 3.08 -20.76 -13.68
CA ASN A 170 4.26 -21.59 -13.39
C ASN A 170 4.11 -22.42 -12.09
N SER A 171 3.02 -22.20 -11.33
CA SER A 171 2.76 -22.79 -10.02
C SER A 171 1.85 -24.03 -10.09
N GLY A 172 2.18 -25.00 -10.94
CA GLY A 172 1.36 -26.20 -11.16
C GLY A 172 1.78 -27.48 -10.43
N VAL A 173 2.94 -27.52 -9.74
CA VAL A 173 3.52 -28.78 -9.24
C VAL A 173 4.04 -28.65 -7.81
N LEU A 174 3.18 -28.40 -6.82
CA LEU A 174 3.51 -28.68 -5.41
C LEU A 174 2.23 -29.01 -4.61
N LEU A 175 1.65 -30.19 -4.87
CA LEU A 175 0.75 -30.82 -3.90
C LEU A 175 1.07 -32.31 -3.81
N VAL A 176 2.32 -32.62 -3.45
CA VAL A 176 2.67 -33.95 -2.95
C VAL A 176 2.05 -34.08 -1.56
N ARG A 177 0.94 -34.81 -1.49
CA ARG A 177 0.29 -35.19 -0.24
C ARG A 177 1.25 -36.09 0.57
N PRO A 178 1.55 -35.78 1.83
CA PRO A 178 2.31 -36.70 2.67
C PRO A 178 1.45 -37.92 3.01
N SER A 179 1.97 -39.11 2.72
CA SER A 179 1.41 -40.40 3.10
C SER A 179 1.22 -40.47 4.62
N ARG A 180 0.01 -40.80 5.07
CA ARG A 180 -0.25 -41.03 6.49
C ARG A 180 0.58 -42.20 7.00
N LEU A 181 1.23 -42.00 8.15
CA LEU A 181 1.77 -43.08 8.96
C LEU A 181 0.64 -44.03 9.34
N SER A 182 0.72 -45.28 8.86
CA SER A 182 -0.15 -46.36 9.30
C SER A 182 0.29 -46.81 10.70
N SER A 183 -0.26 -46.15 11.73
CA SER A 183 -0.18 -46.60 13.11
C SER A 183 -1.12 -47.79 13.31
N SER A 184 -0.60 -49.01 13.16
CA SER A 184 -1.26 -50.22 13.64
C SER A 184 -0.84 -50.46 15.08
N GLY A 185 -1.57 -49.88 16.01
CA GLY A 185 -1.49 -50.23 17.42
C GLY A 185 -2.10 -51.61 17.67
N THR A 186 -1.35 -52.50 18.31
CA THR A 186 -1.88 -53.66 19.03
C THR A 186 -1.49 -53.51 20.49
N PRO A 187 -2.45 -53.32 21.43
CA PRO A 187 -2.21 -53.58 22.84
C PRO A 187 -2.53 -55.05 23.13
N MET A 188 -1.81 -55.67 24.07
CA MET A 188 -2.35 -56.49 25.17
C MET A 188 -1.21 -57.18 25.93
N LEU A 189 -1.21 -56.98 27.25
CA LEU A 189 -0.43 -57.68 28.26
C LEU A 189 -0.89 -59.15 28.38
N ALA A 190 0.06 -60.08 28.54
CA ALA A 190 0.05 -61.16 29.54
C ALA A 190 1.14 -62.19 29.19
N GLY A 191 1.96 -62.59 30.16
CA GLY A 191 2.90 -63.71 29.97
C GLY A 191 4.10 -63.66 30.90
N VAL A 192 3.83 -63.89 32.19
CA VAL A 192 4.84 -64.32 33.16
C VAL A 192 5.44 -65.63 32.66
N SER A 193 6.76 -65.74 32.59
CA SER A 193 7.43 -67.05 32.60
C SER A 193 8.72 -66.95 33.38
N GLU A 194 8.78 -67.89 34.31
CA GLU A 194 9.77 -68.15 35.34
C GLU A 194 11.19 -68.29 34.77
N TYR A 195 12.14 -67.67 35.47
CA TYR A 195 13.54 -68.05 35.42
C TYR A 195 13.75 -69.15 36.48
N GLU A 196 13.90 -70.38 36.03
CA GLU A 196 14.39 -71.49 36.85
C GLU A 196 15.85 -71.78 36.46
N LEU A 197 16.72 -71.78 37.49
CA LEU A 197 18.13 -72.21 37.59
C LEU A 197 19.22 -71.38 36.88
#